data_AF-A0A3A0ABI8-F1
#
_entry.id   AF-A0A3A0ABI8-F1
#
_cell.length_a   1.000
_cell.length_b   1.000
_cell.length_c   1.000
_cell.angle_alpha   90.00
_cell.angle_beta   90.00
_cell.angle_gamma   90.00
#
_symmetry.space_group_name_H-M   'P 1'
#
loop_
_entity.id
_entity.type
_entity.pdbx_description
1 polymer ?
#
loop_
_entity_poly.entity_id
_entity_poly.type
_entity_poly.pdbx_seq_one_letter_code
_entity_poly.pdbx_strand_id
1 'polypeptide(L)'
;MPRPLFDSVYLFGLHDPGGEQLMLDAGRPGWVLFTEELGRDPNNFSGKDFSPWSNRNLGVICRLNHGYFPNGTIPNSAFYEDFARRCANYVANSPGCKIWIIGNEMNFEIERPPLMAQGLVAPSAADTQPASETSSSSSSLARPLVNLFKAVVRGLSGGMGDAELFPAPAPAASSVAAEPSDDPFYHGSPQRFSALQPEAAVSAALMAAAAPNPTEVITPDLYVRCYRLCRDAIRRVPGHANDQVLVGAVAPWNNQTKYPGNPNGDWVQYMQDILRLLGPLGCDGITLHTYTHGADPNLIHDASKMNPPFQNRHYHFFTYRDFMNAIPADMRHLPVYLTETDQDVPWLDQNTGWVQRAYAEINWWNQQRGNQQIRALILYRWPNIDRWVIETKPGVIADFRAALANDYRWRESAPPANSFQPGQEVETTDSVNLRRSPGYLNKPANDVVVTAPAGSRLAILSGTPTNRDNLVWWNVRFSRPNQAAVDAWAAQTAPNG
;
A
#
# COMPACT_ATOMS: atom_id res chain seq x y z
N MET A 1 0.27 -16.64 16.41
CA MET A 1 1.03 -15.40 16.69
C MET A 1 1.13 -14.62 15.39
N PRO A 2 1.08 -13.28 15.42
CA PRO A 2 1.26 -12.46 14.22
C PRO A 2 2.58 -12.77 13.53
N ARG A 3 2.60 -12.66 12.20
CA ARG A 3 3.83 -12.83 11.41
C ARG A 3 4.81 -11.68 11.69
N PRO A 4 6.13 -11.88 11.54
CA PRO A 4 7.13 -10.86 11.90
C PRO A 4 6.95 -9.49 11.24
N LEU A 5 6.42 -9.44 10.01
CA LEU A 5 6.15 -8.21 9.27
C LEU A 5 4.69 -7.74 9.39
N PHE A 6 3.87 -8.41 10.20
CA PHE A 6 2.42 -8.24 10.19
C PHE A 6 1.87 -8.30 8.76
N ASP A 7 2.37 -9.25 7.96
CA ASP A 7 1.92 -9.53 6.60
C ASP A 7 0.82 -10.60 6.59
N SER A 8 0.16 -10.78 5.43
CA SER A 8 -0.76 -11.90 5.19
C SER A 8 -0.29 -12.76 4.03
N VAL A 9 -0.52 -14.07 4.12
CA VAL A 9 -0.30 -15.02 3.01
C VAL A 9 -1.42 -14.99 1.96
N TYR A 10 -2.58 -14.44 2.32
CA TYR A 10 -3.74 -14.38 1.45
C TYR A 10 -3.68 -13.16 0.54
N LEU A 11 -4.30 -13.25 -0.64
CA LEU A 11 -4.38 -12.12 -1.57
C LEU A 11 -5.44 -11.08 -1.17
N PHE A 12 -6.44 -11.47 -0.38
CA PHE A 12 -7.61 -10.66 -0.04
C PHE A 12 -7.23 -9.40 0.72
N GLY A 13 -7.86 -8.27 0.41
CA GLY A 13 -7.60 -7.02 1.11
C GLY A 13 -8.64 -5.94 0.88
N LEU A 14 -8.74 -5.03 1.85
CA LEU A 14 -9.65 -3.89 1.82
C LEU A 14 -8.88 -2.60 2.10
N HIS A 15 -9.17 -1.57 1.31
CA HIS A 15 -8.72 -0.21 1.57
C HIS A 15 -9.59 0.38 2.68
N ASP A 16 -8.93 0.91 3.71
CA ASP A 16 -9.48 1.39 4.98
C ASP A 16 -10.10 0.29 5.87
N PRO A 17 -10.09 0.47 7.21
CA PRO A 17 -10.65 -0.52 8.13
C PRO A 17 -12.20 -0.50 8.15
N GLY A 18 -12.78 -1.59 8.62
CA GLY A 18 -14.20 -1.77 8.93
C GLY A 18 -14.79 -3.06 8.36
N GLY A 19 -14.20 -3.60 7.29
CA GLY A 19 -14.70 -4.80 6.60
C GLY A 19 -13.91 -6.07 6.87
N GLU A 20 -12.82 -6.00 7.61
CA GLU A 20 -11.91 -7.11 7.87
C GLU A 20 -12.58 -8.31 8.57
N GLN A 21 -13.72 -8.10 9.25
CA GLN A 21 -14.48 -9.19 9.86
C GLN A 21 -14.92 -10.23 8.82
N LEU A 22 -15.21 -9.82 7.58
CA LEU A 22 -15.55 -10.72 6.49
C LEU A 22 -14.42 -11.72 6.20
N MET A 23 -13.18 -11.23 6.22
CA MET A 23 -11.98 -12.03 6.00
C MET A 23 -11.71 -12.98 7.17
N LEU A 24 -11.92 -12.50 8.40
CA LEU A 24 -11.72 -13.28 9.62
C LEU A 24 -12.76 -14.39 9.79
N ASP A 25 -14.04 -14.10 9.53
CA ASP A 25 -15.11 -15.09 9.56
C ASP A 25 -14.89 -16.21 8.54
N ALA A 26 -14.27 -15.89 7.40
CA ALA A 26 -13.88 -16.85 6.38
C ALA A 26 -12.57 -17.61 6.69
N GLY A 27 -11.93 -17.37 7.84
CA GLY A 27 -10.66 -17.99 8.22
C GLY A 27 -9.46 -17.53 7.38
N ARG A 28 -9.57 -16.38 6.72
CA ARG A 28 -8.59 -15.84 5.76
C ARG A 28 -8.18 -14.43 6.14
N PRO A 29 -7.43 -14.24 7.24
CA PRO A 29 -6.97 -12.91 7.64
C PRO A 29 -6.12 -12.30 6.52
N GLY A 30 -6.73 -11.47 5.68
CA GLY A 30 -6.12 -10.79 4.55
C GLY A 30 -5.46 -9.47 4.96
N TRP A 31 -5.49 -8.49 4.06
CA TRP A 31 -4.83 -7.21 4.21
C TRP A 31 -5.81 -6.08 4.55
N VAL A 32 -5.40 -5.18 5.43
CA VAL A 32 -6.04 -3.88 5.63
C VAL A 32 -5.02 -2.81 5.31
N LEU A 33 -5.36 -1.95 4.35
CA LEU A 33 -4.55 -0.78 4.01
C LEU A 33 -5.10 0.45 4.73
N PHE A 34 -4.22 1.20 5.37
CA PHE A 34 -4.52 2.48 6.00
C PHE A 34 -3.89 3.61 5.18
N THR A 35 -4.56 4.75 5.12
CA THR A 35 -4.01 5.97 4.54
C THR A 35 -3.99 7.08 5.58
N GLU A 36 -2.81 7.67 5.79
CA GLU A 36 -2.57 8.59 6.90
C GLU A 36 -1.94 9.89 6.37
N GLU A 37 -2.57 11.01 6.69
CA GLU A 37 -2.02 12.35 6.45
C GLU A 37 -1.17 12.76 7.65
N LEU A 38 0.13 12.94 7.42
CA LEU A 38 1.10 13.19 8.48
C LEU A 38 1.43 14.67 8.65
N GLY A 39 1.25 15.48 7.60
CA GLY A 39 1.90 16.77 7.46
C GLY A 39 3.43 16.62 7.36
N ARG A 40 4.16 17.66 7.76
CA ARG A 40 5.63 17.69 7.73
C ARG A 40 6.26 18.30 8.98
N ASP A 41 5.54 18.40 10.10
CA ASP A 41 6.14 18.92 11.33
C ASP A 41 7.14 17.89 11.91
N PRO A 42 8.46 18.17 11.92
CA PRO A 42 9.45 17.22 12.41
C PRO A 42 9.39 17.03 13.95
N ASN A 43 8.63 17.86 14.66
CA ASN A 43 8.42 17.75 16.11
C ASN A 43 7.10 17.06 16.49
N ASN A 44 6.33 16.62 15.49
CA ASN A 44 5.12 15.85 15.75
C ASN A 44 5.46 14.36 15.92
N PHE A 45 5.18 13.84 17.12
CA PHE A 45 5.40 12.45 17.53
C PHE A 45 4.13 11.61 17.58
N SER A 46 3.01 12.11 17.04
CA SER A 46 1.79 11.29 16.95
C SER A 46 2.01 10.09 16.03
N GLY A 47 1.43 8.97 16.43
CA GLY A 47 1.35 7.73 15.66
C GLY A 47 -0.02 7.09 15.81
N LYS A 48 -0.19 5.88 15.30
CA LYS A 48 -1.44 5.11 15.34
C LYS A 48 -1.17 3.68 15.78
N ASP A 49 -1.98 3.19 16.71
CA ASP A 49 -1.92 1.78 17.13
C ASP A 49 -2.66 0.90 16.11
N PHE A 50 -1.90 0.09 15.37
CA PHE A 50 -2.41 -0.89 14.42
C PHE A 50 -2.54 -2.30 15.03
N SER A 51 -2.14 -2.48 16.30
CA SER A 51 -2.23 -3.75 17.02
C SER A 51 -3.64 -4.36 17.04
N PRO A 52 -4.75 -3.59 17.03
CA PRO A 52 -6.09 -4.17 16.92
C PRO A 52 -6.30 -5.06 15.69
N TRP A 53 -5.59 -4.80 14.59
CA TRP A 53 -5.66 -5.62 13.36
C TRP A 53 -4.57 -6.68 13.32
N SER A 54 -3.31 -6.29 13.58
CA SER A 54 -2.20 -7.23 13.46
C SER A 54 -2.24 -8.35 14.51
N ASN A 55 -2.76 -8.10 15.72
CA ASN A 55 -2.97 -9.15 16.74
C ASN A 55 -4.01 -10.20 16.30
N ARG A 56 -4.81 -9.89 15.28
CA ARG A 56 -5.80 -10.80 14.68
C ARG A 56 -5.23 -11.50 13.42
N ASN A 57 -3.91 -11.44 13.23
CA ASN A 57 -3.16 -11.95 12.09
C ASN A 57 -3.50 -11.29 10.74
N LEU A 58 -4.17 -10.15 10.74
CA LEU A 58 -4.37 -9.37 9.51
C LEU A 58 -3.05 -8.75 9.07
N GLY A 59 -2.85 -8.74 7.76
CA GLY A 59 -1.79 -7.98 7.12
C GLY A 59 -2.06 -6.48 7.26
N VAL A 60 -1.09 -5.69 7.70
CA VAL A 60 -1.23 -4.24 7.87
C VAL A 60 -0.25 -3.51 6.96
N ILE A 61 -0.78 -2.66 6.09
CA ILE A 61 -0.03 -1.73 5.25
C ILE A 61 -0.49 -0.32 5.58
N CYS A 62 0.43 0.62 5.76
CA CYS A 62 0.09 2.03 6.00
C CYS A 62 0.76 2.95 4.98
N ARG A 63 -0.05 3.71 4.26
CA ARG A 63 0.36 4.74 3.31
C ARG A 63 0.55 6.07 4.03
N LEU A 64 1.78 6.56 4.03
CA LEU A 64 2.21 7.80 4.65
C LEU A 64 2.18 8.92 3.60
N ASN A 65 1.21 9.83 3.74
CA ASN A 65 1.10 11.02 2.91
C ASN A 65 1.52 12.25 3.70
N HIS A 66 2.11 13.23 3.03
CA HIS A 66 2.25 14.58 3.55
C HIS A 66 0.87 15.22 3.75
N GLY A 67 0.03 15.15 2.73
CA GLY A 67 -1.36 15.55 2.78
C GLY A 67 -2.09 15.10 1.52
N TYR A 68 -3.30 15.58 1.36
CA TYR A 68 -4.08 15.43 0.13
C TYR A 68 -4.19 16.77 -0.56
N PHE A 69 -4.84 16.83 -1.72
CA PHE A 69 -5.11 18.10 -2.39
C PHE A 69 -5.65 19.16 -1.41
N PRO A 70 -5.10 20.39 -1.41
CA PRO A 70 -4.10 20.92 -2.35
C PRO A 70 -2.64 20.75 -1.91
N ASN A 71 -2.36 20.07 -0.80
CA ASN A 71 -1.04 20.00 -0.18
C ASN A 71 -0.08 19.01 -0.84
N GLY A 72 -0.62 18.02 -1.55
CA GLY A 72 0.11 16.97 -2.23
C GLY A 72 0.56 15.82 -1.30
N THR A 73 0.67 14.64 -1.91
CA THR A 73 1.02 13.37 -1.25
C THR A 73 2.42 13.36 -0.65
N ILE A 74 3.35 14.13 -1.22
CA ILE A 74 4.66 14.48 -0.67
C ILE A 74 4.77 16.01 -0.68
N PRO A 75 5.53 16.63 0.24
CA PRO A 75 5.58 18.09 0.28
C PRO A 75 6.41 18.63 -0.88
N ASN A 76 6.44 19.95 -1.05
CA ASN A 76 7.43 20.58 -1.92
C ASN A 76 8.86 20.12 -1.53
N SER A 77 9.73 19.95 -2.54
CA SER A 77 11.07 19.39 -2.39
C SER A 77 11.99 20.12 -1.40
N ALA A 78 11.70 21.38 -1.07
CA ALA A 78 12.36 22.13 0.00
C ALA A 78 12.15 21.52 1.40
N PHE A 79 11.14 20.66 1.58
CA PHE A 79 10.71 20.14 2.88
C PHE A 79 10.80 18.62 3.03
N TYR A 80 11.49 17.92 2.12
CA TYR A 80 11.62 16.46 2.21
C TYR A 80 12.29 15.98 3.50
N GLU A 81 13.27 16.72 4.03
CA GLU A 81 13.94 16.39 5.31
C GLU A 81 12.97 16.45 6.50
N ASP A 82 12.11 17.47 6.53
CA ASP A 82 11.08 17.64 7.57
C ASP A 82 10.05 16.50 7.51
N PHE A 83 9.60 16.16 6.31
CA PHE A 83 8.67 15.07 6.09
C PHE A 83 9.27 13.70 6.41
N ALA A 84 10.54 13.47 6.07
CA ALA A 84 11.25 12.24 6.43
C ALA A 84 11.35 12.06 7.95
N ARG A 85 11.67 13.13 8.69
CA ARG A 85 11.63 13.12 10.17
C ARG A 85 10.23 12.83 10.69
N ARG A 86 9.20 13.46 10.11
CA ARG A 86 7.80 13.22 10.49
C ARG A 86 7.39 11.77 10.28
N CYS A 87 7.78 11.16 9.15
CA CYS A 87 7.54 9.74 8.87
C CYS A 87 8.20 8.84 9.92
N ALA A 88 9.47 9.09 10.24
CA ALA A 88 10.18 8.32 11.27
C ALA A 88 9.51 8.43 12.66
N ASN A 89 9.08 9.63 13.05
CA ASN A 89 8.36 9.84 14.30
C ASN A 89 7.02 9.09 14.34
N TYR A 90 6.28 9.10 13.22
CA TYR A 90 5.02 8.37 13.11
C TYR A 90 5.25 6.86 13.28
N VAL A 91 6.22 6.31 12.55
CA VAL A 91 6.56 4.88 12.60
C VAL A 91 7.00 4.45 14.00
N ALA A 92 7.86 5.25 14.66
CA ALA A 92 8.32 4.98 16.02
C ALA A 92 7.18 4.87 17.05
N ASN A 93 6.06 5.55 16.80
CA ASN A 93 4.89 5.59 17.68
C ASN A 93 3.69 4.82 17.13
N SER A 94 3.92 3.92 16.18
CA SER A 94 2.85 3.16 15.51
C SER A 94 3.05 1.65 15.60
N PRO A 95 2.77 1.03 16.76
CA PRO A 95 2.88 -0.41 16.93
C PRO A 95 1.90 -1.17 16.04
N GLY A 96 2.23 -2.40 15.69
CA GLY A 96 1.37 -3.28 14.90
C GLY A 96 1.42 -3.08 13.38
N CYS A 97 2.32 -2.22 12.86
CA CYS A 97 2.58 -2.07 11.43
C CYS A 97 4.10 -2.12 11.15
N LYS A 98 4.49 -2.75 10.04
CA LYS A 98 5.88 -2.90 9.58
C LYS A 98 6.05 -2.70 8.07
N ILE A 99 4.98 -2.30 7.37
CA ILE A 99 4.95 -2.12 5.92
C ILE A 99 4.38 -0.74 5.62
N TRP A 100 5.23 0.14 5.07
CA TRP A 100 4.94 1.56 4.90
C TRP A 100 5.02 1.93 3.43
N ILE A 101 4.09 2.73 2.92
CA ILE A 101 4.15 3.29 1.56
C ILE A 101 4.46 4.79 1.66
N ILE A 102 5.39 5.29 0.86
CA ILE A 102 5.68 6.74 0.82
C ILE A 102 5.00 7.38 -0.37
N GLY A 103 3.96 8.16 -0.08
CA GLY A 103 3.15 8.87 -1.06
C GLY A 103 2.24 7.98 -1.91
N ASN A 104 1.52 8.62 -2.83
CA ASN A 104 0.50 8.05 -3.69
C ASN A 104 0.44 8.81 -5.02
N GLU A 105 0.42 8.12 -6.15
CA GLU A 105 0.06 8.69 -7.45
C GLU A 105 0.81 9.98 -7.79
N MET A 106 2.12 10.02 -7.52
CA MET A 106 2.95 11.24 -7.63
C MET A 106 3.01 11.84 -9.04
N ASN A 107 2.61 11.07 -10.06
CA ASN A 107 2.47 11.55 -11.43
C ASN A 107 1.18 12.37 -11.67
N PHE A 108 0.16 12.19 -10.84
CA PHE A 108 -1.11 12.89 -10.92
C PHE A 108 -1.00 14.32 -10.37
N GLU A 109 -1.46 15.31 -11.12
CA GLU A 109 -1.34 16.73 -10.75
C GLU A 109 -2.00 17.10 -9.41
N ILE A 110 -3.14 16.49 -9.09
CA ILE A 110 -3.88 16.75 -7.84
C ILE A 110 -3.10 16.29 -6.61
N GLU A 111 -2.22 15.30 -6.78
CA GLU A 111 -1.38 14.76 -5.71
C GLU A 111 -0.04 15.50 -5.57
N ARG A 112 0.20 16.53 -6.39
CA ARG A 112 1.43 17.33 -6.33
C ARG A 112 1.31 18.46 -5.31
N PRO A 113 2.42 18.79 -4.61
CA PRO A 113 2.45 19.94 -3.74
C PRO A 113 2.43 21.24 -4.55
N PRO A 114 1.97 22.36 -3.97
CA PRO A 114 2.06 23.66 -4.62
C PRO A 114 3.54 24.04 -4.82
N LEU A 115 3.84 24.77 -5.91
CA LEU A 115 5.10 25.50 -5.99
C LEU A 115 5.13 26.52 -4.86
N MET A 116 6.30 26.72 -4.24
CA MET A 116 6.44 27.85 -3.33
C MET A 116 6.10 29.13 -4.07
N ALA A 117 5.16 29.91 -3.54
CA ALA A 117 5.03 31.31 -3.93
C ALA A 117 6.40 31.95 -3.71
N GLN A 118 7.00 32.49 -4.77
CA GLN A 118 8.22 33.29 -4.65
C GLN A 118 7.95 34.44 -3.67
N GLY A 119 8.54 34.35 -2.47
CA GLY A 119 8.72 35.47 -1.56
C GLY A 119 7.47 36.09 -0.94
N LEU A 120 6.94 35.47 0.11
CA LEU A 120 6.46 36.24 1.27
C LEU A 120 6.97 35.56 2.54
N VAL A 121 8.24 35.84 2.86
CA VAL A 121 8.73 35.67 4.23
C VAL A 121 7.99 36.72 5.07
N ALA A 122 6.93 36.32 5.78
CA ALA A 122 6.45 37.12 6.89
C ALA A 122 7.48 36.97 8.03
N PRO A 123 8.12 38.05 8.49
CA PRO A 123 9.02 37.95 9.63
C PRO A 123 8.22 37.51 10.86
N SER A 124 8.79 36.58 11.63
CA SER A 124 8.23 36.14 12.91
C SER A 124 8.07 37.33 13.84
N ALA A 125 6.87 37.53 14.38
CA ALA A 125 6.62 38.49 15.45
C ALA A 125 7.27 37.98 16.75
N ALA A 126 8.52 38.36 16.98
CA ALA A 126 9.20 38.27 18.26
C ALA A 126 10.17 39.45 18.36
N ASP A 127 9.64 40.62 18.73
CA ASP A 127 10.27 41.63 19.60
C ASP A 127 9.57 42.97 19.41
N THR A 128 8.68 43.33 20.35
CA THR A 128 8.59 44.71 20.87
C THR A 128 7.64 44.77 22.08
N GLN A 129 8.15 45.28 23.19
CA GLN A 129 7.39 45.70 24.36
C GLN A 129 6.58 47.00 24.08
N PRO A 130 5.61 47.36 24.94
CA PRO A 130 4.52 48.26 24.57
C PRO A 130 4.83 49.74 24.87
N ALA A 131 4.30 50.64 24.03
CA ALA A 131 4.14 52.05 24.37
C ALA A 131 2.88 52.66 23.72
N SER A 132 1.97 53.11 24.60
CA SER A 132 1.03 54.25 24.52
C SER A 132 0.22 54.55 23.23
N GLU A 133 -1.10 54.48 23.42
CA GLU A 133 -2.19 55.34 22.94
C GLU A 133 -1.90 56.40 21.85
N THR A 134 -2.70 56.38 20.77
CA THR A 134 -3.72 57.42 20.46
C THR A 134 -4.48 57.12 19.15
N SER A 135 -5.67 57.69 19.07
CA SER A 135 -6.77 57.50 18.12
C SER A 135 -6.49 57.77 16.64
N SER A 136 -7.15 57.05 15.73
CA SER A 136 -8.18 57.60 14.82
C SER A 136 -8.64 56.62 13.72
N SER A 137 -9.82 56.93 13.20
CA SER A 137 -10.79 56.21 12.38
C SER A 137 -10.37 55.69 10.99
N SER A 138 -10.78 54.43 10.75
CA SER A 138 -11.43 53.84 9.56
C SER A 138 -11.16 54.40 8.15
N SER A 139 -10.59 53.56 7.27
CA SER A 139 -11.33 52.87 6.19
C SER A 139 -10.37 52.12 5.25
N SER A 140 -10.57 50.81 5.05
CA SER A 140 -10.46 50.12 3.75
C SER A 140 -10.59 48.59 3.88
N LEU A 141 -11.59 48.09 3.15
CA LEU A 141 -11.58 46.90 2.28
C LEU A 141 -11.07 45.56 2.84
N ALA A 142 -12.06 44.76 3.25
CA ALA A 142 -12.20 43.31 3.12
C ALA A 142 -10.97 42.48 2.70
N ARG A 143 -10.47 41.68 3.66
CA ARG A 143 -9.72 40.43 3.44
C ARG A 143 -10.63 39.26 3.83
N PRO A 144 -10.69 38.14 3.09
CA PRO A 144 -11.42 36.97 3.55
C PRO A 144 -10.60 36.21 4.60
N LEU A 145 -11.27 35.94 5.72
CA LEU A 145 -10.84 35.06 6.80
C LEU A 145 -10.76 33.62 6.30
N VAL A 146 -9.55 33.06 6.28
CA VAL A 146 -9.34 31.61 6.34
C VAL A 146 -9.12 31.27 7.81
N ASN A 147 -10.08 30.59 8.44
CA ASN A 147 -9.80 29.50 9.38
C ASN A 147 -11.07 28.83 9.93
N LEU A 148 -10.92 27.51 10.04
CA LEU A 148 -11.41 26.61 11.08
C LEU A 148 -12.64 25.76 10.75
N PHE A 149 -12.39 24.47 10.51
CA PHE A 149 -13.23 23.39 11.03
C PHE A 149 -12.37 22.38 11.78
N LYS A 150 -12.57 22.32 13.10
CA LYS A 150 -12.23 21.21 13.99
C LYS A 150 -13.50 20.88 14.77
N ALA A 151 -13.92 19.61 14.73
CA ALA A 151 -14.69 18.81 15.69
C ALA A 151 -15.42 17.74 14.87
N VAL A 152 -15.46 16.45 15.23
CA VAL A 152 -16.24 15.92 16.37
C VAL A 152 -15.72 14.52 16.73
N VAL A 153 -15.44 14.26 18.03
CA VAL A 153 -15.81 13.02 18.72
C VAL A 153 -15.97 13.29 20.23
N ARG A 154 -17.15 12.93 20.77
CA ARG A 154 -17.51 12.43 22.13
C ARG A 154 -19.02 12.71 22.28
N GLY A 155 -19.91 11.82 22.72
CA GLY A 155 -19.82 10.68 23.64
C GLY A 155 -21.05 10.81 24.55
N LEU A 156 -21.89 9.77 24.59
CA LEU A 156 -23.20 9.72 25.28
C LEU A 156 -23.11 9.98 26.80
N SER A 157 -24.02 10.80 27.34
CA SER A 157 -24.66 10.61 28.66
C SER A 157 -25.90 11.52 28.79
N GLY A 158 -26.97 11.00 29.40
CA GLY A 158 -28.29 11.65 29.47
C GLY A 158 -28.50 12.57 30.67
N GLY A 159 -29.65 13.26 30.67
CA GLY A 159 -30.19 14.00 31.81
C GLY A 159 -31.25 15.03 31.39
N MET A 160 -32.48 14.84 31.88
CA MET A 160 -33.64 15.75 31.73
C MET A 160 -33.50 17.01 32.58
N GLY A 161 -34.12 18.13 32.17
CA GLY A 161 -34.41 19.26 33.06
C GLY A 161 -34.65 20.63 32.39
N ASP A 162 -35.94 20.93 32.19
CA ASP A 162 -36.70 22.19 32.14
C ASP A 162 -36.18 23.55 31.63
N ALA A 163 -37.16 24.25 31.02
CA ALA A 163 -37.15 25.48 30.25
C ALA A 163 -36.87 26.79 31.01
N GLU A 164 -36.23 27.73 30.31
CA GLU A 164 -36.54 29.16 30.41
C GLU A 164 -36.63 29.81 29.01
N LEU A 165 -37.69 30.62 28.84
CA LEU A 165 -38.13 31.31 27.63
C LEU A 165 -37.48 32.69 27.49
N PHE A 166 -36.77 32.97 26.39
CA PHE A 166 -36.43 34.32 25.91
C PHE A 166 -36.29 34.35 24.36
N PRO A 167 -36.37 35.54 23.71
CA PRO A 167 -37.27 35.81 22.57
C PRO A 167 -36.75 35.34 21.20
N ALA A 168 -37.68 35.26 20.25
CA ALA A 168 -37.47 34.78 18.89
C ALA A 168 -36.36 35.54 18.13
N PRO A 169 -35.38 34.83 17.52
CA PRO A 169 -34.41 35.45 16.62
C PRO A 169 -35.00 35.65 15.22
N ALA A 170 -34.54 36.72 14.55
CA ALA A 170 -34.79 37.07 13.15
C ALA A 170 -34.46 35.90 12.19
N PRO A 171 -35.05 35.84 10.97
CA PRO A 171 -34.91 34.69 10.10
C PRO A 171 -33.44 34.43 9.78
N ALA A 172 -32.93 33.29 10.23
CA ALA A 172 -31.62 32.82 9.86
C ALA A 172 -31.57 32.70 8.33
N ALA A 173 -30.64 33.43 7.71
CA ALA A 173 -30.21 33.10 6.36
C ALA A 173 -29.74 31.65 6.40
N SER A 174 -30.48 30.78 5.73
CA SER A 174 -30.10 29.40 5.48
C SER A 174 -28.75 29.42 4.74
N SER A 175 -27.67 29.23 5.48
CA SER A 175 -26.44 28.71 4.90
C SER A 175 -26.75 27.27 4.54
N VAL A 176 -27.07 27.03 3.28
CA VAL A 176 -27.06 25.69 2.72
C VAL A 176 -25.65 25.17 2.98
N ALA A 177 -25.52 24.22 3.91
CA ALA A 177 -24.28 23.49 4.09
C ALA A 177 -23.91 22.92 2.72
N ALA A 178 -22.70 23.17 2.24
CA ALA A 178 -22.22 22.47 1.05
C ALA A 178 -22.31 20.97 1.35
N GLU A 179 -23.07 20.24 0.52
CA GLU A 179 -23.08 18.78 0.55
C GLU A 179 -21.63 18.28 0.55
N PRO A 180 -21.26 17.28 1.37
CA PRO A 180 -19.96 16.64 1.27
C PRO A 180 -19.72 16.21 -0.18
N SER A 181 -18.56 16.55 -0.75
CA SER A 181 -18.17 16.05 -2.08
C SER A 181 -18.30 14.51 -2.08
N ASP A 182 -18.97 13.95 -3.09
CA ASP A 182 -19.11 12.51 -3.28
C ASP A 182 -17.78 11.84 -3.70
N ASP A 183 -16.78 12.66 -4.05
CA ASP A 183 -15.40 12.27 -4.36
C ASP A 183 -14.41 13.28 -3.72
N PRO A 184 -14.15 13.19 -2.41
CA PRO A 184 -13.29 14.13 -1.69
C PRO A 184 -11.79 13.97 -1.99
N PHE A 185 -11.40 12.86 -2.60
CA PHE A 185 -10.01 12.55 -2.96
C PHE A 185 -9.75 12.61 -4.47
N TYR A 186 -10.73 13.06 -5.26
CA TYR A 186 -10.64 13.18 -6.71
C TYR A 186 -10.31 11.86 -7.42
N HIS A 187 -10.72 10.73 -6.85
CA HIS A 187 -10.45 9.40 -7.35
C HIS A 187 -11.04 9.18 -8.75
N GLY A 188 -12.24 9.67 -9.02
CA GLY A 188 -12.88 9.55 -10.35
C GLY A 188 -12.70 10.79 -11.21
N SER A 189 -11.72 11.62 -10.91
CA SER A 189 -11.38 12.79 -11.72
C SER A 189 -10.98 12.36 -13.14
N PRO A 190 -11.60 12.92 -14.20
CA PRO A 190 -11.16 12.67 -15.57
C PRO A 190 -9.69 13.03 -15.82
N GLN A 191 -9.14 13.98 -15.05
CA GLN A 191 -7.74 14.38 -15.11
C GLN A 191 -6.80 13.27 -14.58
N ARG A 192 -7.25 12.47 -13.61
CA ARG A 192 -6.53 11.28 -13.13
C ARG A 192 -6.29 10.32 -14.29
N PHE A 193 -7.27 10.16 -15.16
CA PHE A 193 -7.23 9.31 -16.35
C PHE A 193 -7.01 10.08 -17.66
N SER A 194 -6.19 11.13 -17.60
CA SER A 194 -5.92 12.08 -18.70
C SER A 194 -5.47 11.44 -20.02
N ALA A 195 -4.90 10.23 -20.00
CA ALA A 195 -4.52 9.50 -21.22
C ALA A 195 -5.71 8.80 -21.92
N LEU A 196 -6.84 8.59 -21.24
CA LEU A 196 -8.03 7.95 -21.81
C LEU A 196 -8.90 8.92 -22.61
N GLN A 197 -8.79 10.22 -22.34
CA GLN A 197 -9.61 11.27 -22.95
C GLN A 197 -8.73 12.41 -23.50
N PRO A 198 -8.17 12.27 -24.71
CA PRO A 198 -7.28 13.28 -25.30
C PRO A 198 -7.93 14.67 -25.44
N GLU A 199 -9.24 14.73 -25.71
CA GLU A 199 -9.98 15.99 -25.86
C GLU A 199 -10.22 16.70 -24.51
N ALA A 200 -10.50 15.94 -23.45
CA ALA A 200 -10.59 16.46 -22.09
C ALA A 200 -9.22 16.92 -21.56
N ALA A 201 -8.13 16.27 -21.98
CA ALA A 201 -6.76 16.66 -21.63
C ALA A 201 -6.37 18.03 -22.20
N VAL A 202 -6.85 18.41 -23.40
CA VAL A 202 -6.65 19.76 -23.97
C VAL A 202 -7.41 20.81 -23.15
N SER A 203 -8.66 20.52 -22.77
CA SER A 203 -9.44 21.41 -21.90
C SER A 203 -8.85 21.50 -20.48
N ALA A 204 -8.31 20.41 -19.95
CA ALA A 204 -7.63 20.36 -18.66
C ALA A 204 -6.30 21.12 -18.68
N ALA A 205 -5.52 21.03 -19.77
CA ALA A 205 -4.30 21.82 -19.93
C ALA A 205 -4.59 23.33 -20.01
N LEU A 206 -5.68 23.72 -20.67
CA LEU A 206 -6.16 25.11 -20.69
C LEU A 206 -6.65 25.59 -19.30
N MET A 207 -7.30 24.70 -18.54
CA MET A 207 -7.74 24.98 -17.16
C MET A 207 -6.58 25.00 -16.16
N ALA A 208 -5.58 24.13 -16.30
CA ALA A 208 -4.35 24.10 -15.48
C ALA A 208 -3.46 25.32 -15.77
N ALA A 209 -3.40 25.77 -17.03
CA ALA A 209 -2.79 27.06 -17.38
C ALA A 209 -3.54 28.27 -16.77
N ALA A 210 -4.79 28.08 -16.36
CA ALA A 210 -5.61 29.06 -15.66
C ALA A 210 -5.72 28.81 -14.14
N ALA A 211 -5.08 27.76 -13.61
CA ALA A 211 -5.13 27.43 -12.18
C ALA A 211 -4.31 28.48 -11.39
N PRO A 212 -4.86 29.02 -10.28
CA PRO A 212 -4.26 30.16 -9.59
C PRO A 212 -2.94 29.84 -8.89
N ASN A 213 -2.55 28.57 -8.74
CA ASN A 213 -1.31 28.15 -8.10
C ASN A 213 -0.65 26.98 -8.88
N PRO A 214 0.51 27.18 -9.51
CA PRO A 214 1.24 26.09 -10.16
C PRO A 214 1.75 25.06 -9.14
N THR A 215 1.83 23.78 -9.52
CA THR A 215 2.31 22.66 -8.67
C THR A 215 3.74 22.23 -9.02
N GLU A 216 4.48 21.66 -8.06
CA GLU A 216 5.80 21.07 -8.32
C GLU A 216 5.62 19.74 -9.06
N VAL A 217 6.04 19.67 -10.32
CA VAL A 217 6.04 18.43 -11.09
C VAL A 217 7.01 17.44 -10.44
N ILE A 218 6.48 16.38 -9.84
CA ILE A 218 7.30 15.35 -9.19
C ILE A 218 7.87 14.43 -10.28
N THR A 219 9.08 14.71 -10.75
CA THR A 219 9.85 13.81 -11.63
C THR A 219 10.32 12.55 -10.87
N PRO A 220 10.78 11.49 -11.57
CA PRO A 220 11.37 10.34 -10.90
C PRO A 220 12.48 10.71 -9.92
N ASP A 221 13.37 11.65 -10.27
CA ASP A 221 14.46 12.13 -9.39
C ASP A 221 13.93 12.78 -8.11
N LEU A 222 12.91 13.63 -8.21
CA LEU A 222 12.31 14.30 -7.04
C LEU A 222 11.63 13.28 -6.11
N TYR A 223 10.86 12.36 -6.68
CA TYR A 223 10.24 11.31 -5.89
C TYR A 223 11.29 10.44 -5.19
N VAL A 224 12.30 9.96 -5.93
CA VAL A 224 13.37 9.10 -5.37
C VAL A 224 14.14 9.81 -4.27
N ARG A 225 14.37 11.12 -4.38
CA ARG A 225 14.99 11.92 -3.31
C ARG A 225 14.14 11.91 -2.05
N CYS A 226 12.84 12.22 -2.14
CA CYS A 226 11.93 12.19 -0.99
C CYS A 226 11.86 10.79 -0.37
N TYR A 227 11.65 9.78 -1.22
CA TYR A 227 11.52 8.38 -0.82
C TYR A 227 12.75 7.90 -0.04
N ARG A 228 13.97 8.17 -0.54
CA ARG A 228 15.23 7.78 0.13
C ARG A 228 15.34 8.40 1.52
N LEU A 229 15.04 9.69 1.66
CA LEU A 229 15.07 10.38 2.95
C LEU A 229 14.09 9.74 3.94
N CYS A 230 12.85 9.48 3.51
CA CYS A 230 11.84 8.82 4.33
C CYS A 230 12.27 7.40 4.74
N ARG A 231 12.72 6.57 3.78
CA ARG A 231 13.16 5.19 4.05
C ARG A 231 14.35 5.14 5.02
N ASP A 232 15.35 5.99 4.81
CA ASP A 232 16.53 6.05 5.66
C ASP A 232 16.18 6.51 7.07
N ALA A 233 15.29 7.51 7.20
CA ALA A 233 14.83 7.98 8.50
C ALA A 233 14.05 6.90 9.25
N ILE A 234 13.14 6.19 8.58
CA ILE A 234 12.36 5.08 9.16
C ILE A 234 13.30 3.95 9.62
N ARG A 235 14.26 3.53 8.79
CA ARG A 235 15.16 2.42 9.13
C ARG A 235 16.13 2.71 10.27
N ARG A 236 16.39 3.99 10.55
CA ARG A 236 17.19 4.42 11.71
C ARG A 236 16.41 4.39 13.02
N VAL A 237 15.08 4.25 12.98
CA VAL A 237 14.28 4.11 14.19
C VAL A 237 14.58 2.74 14.83
N PRO A 238 14.94 2.69 16.13
CA PRO A 238 15.20 1.44 16.83
C PRO A 238 14.01 0.46 16.72
N GLY A 239 14.29 -0.79 16.31
CA GLY A 239 13.24 -1.81 16.11
C GLY A 239 12.55 -1.75 14.73
N HIS A 240 12.93 -0.82 13.85
CA HIS A 240 12.36 -0.67 12.52
C HIS A 240 13.36 -0.82 11.37
N ALA A 241 14.58 -1.30 11.66
CA ALA A 241 15.62 -1.53 10.65
C ALA A 241 15.22 -2.53 9.54
N ASN A 242 14.28 -3.43 9.85
CA ASN A 242 13.79 -4.48 8.94
C ASN A 242 12.37 -4.21 8.42
N ASP A 243 11.81 -3.03 8.68
CA ASP A 243 10.52 -2.63 8.13
C ASP A 243 10.62 -2.55 6.60
N GLN A 244 9.51 -2.88 5.92
CA GLN A 244 9.41 -2.67 4.48
C GLN A 244 8.94 -1.24 4.21
N VAL A 245 9.72 -0.50 3.41
CA VAL A 245 9.28 0.77 2.85
C VAL A 245 9.05 0.57 1.36
N LEU A 246 7.80 0.70 0.93
CA LEU A 246 7.33 0.44 -0.42
C LEU A 246 7.26 1.74 -1.21
N VAL A 247 7.59 1.65 -2.50
CA VAL A 247 7.37 2.74 -3.46
C VAL A 247 5.87 2.97 -3.61
N GLY A 248 5.44 4.23 -3.58
CA GLY A 248 4.06 4.66 -3.81
C GLY A 248 3.60 4.35 -5.22
N ALA A 249 2.31 4.00 -5.35
CA ALA A 249 1.75 3.58 -6.61
C ALA A 249 1.75 4.75 -7.60
N VAL A 250 1.86 4.45 -8.89
CA VAL A 250 1.76 5.42 -9.96
C VAL A 250 0.34 5.37 -10.52
N ALA A 251 -0.31 6.53 -10.70
CA ALA A 251 -1.65 6.60 -11.27
C ALA A 251 -1.63 6.01 -12.70
N PRO A 252 -2.37 4.92 -12.96
CA PRO A 252 -2.49 4.39 -14.31
C PRO A 252 -3.25 5.36 -15.20
N TRP A 253 -2.90 5.38 -16.49
CA TRP A 253 -3.53 6.23 -17.49
C TRP A 253 -3.42 7.74 -17.24
N ASN A 254 -2.49 8.19 -16.38
CA ASN A 254 -2.20 9.60 -16.18
C ASN A 254 -0.96 10.04 -16.97
N ASN A 255 -1.11 11.02 -17.87
CA ASN A 255 -0.03 11.51 -18.74
C ASN A 255 0.48 12.92 -18.38
N GLN A 256 0.19 13.41 -17.18
CA GLN A 256 0.47 14.78 -16.78
C GLN A 256 1.93 15.01 -16.34
N THR A 257 2.72 13.97 -16.04
CA THR A 257 4.14 14.10 -15.70
C THR A 257 5.03 13.80 -16.89
N LYS A 258 5.47 14.85 -17.57
CA LYS A 258 6.39 14.78 -18.72
C LYS A 258 7.77 15.29 -18.32
N TYR A 259 8.82 14.62 -18.80
CA TYR A 259 10.22 14.97 -18.52
C TYR A 259 11.15 14.44 -19.62
N PRO A 260 12.41 14.91 -19.72
CA PRO A 260 13.37 14.37 -20.68
C PRO A 260 13.49 12.85 -20.55
N GLY A 261 13.25 12.11 -21.64
CA GLY A 261 13.19 10.65 -21.67
C GLY A 261 11.76 10.08 -21.67
N ASN A 262 10.76 10.81 -21.14
CA ASN A 262 9.35 10.43 -21.16
C ASN A 262 8.45 11.60 -21.62
N PRO A 263 8.56 12.03 -22.90
CA PRO A 263 7.86 13.21 -23.40
C PRO A 263 6.34 13.03 -23.48
N ASN A 264 5.86 11.79 -23.53
CA ASN A 264 4.43 11.47 -23.59
C ASN A 264 3.79 11.35 -22.20
N GLY A 265 4.57 11.33 -21.13
CA GLY A 265 4.06 11.10 -19.78
C GLY A 265 3.56 9.67 -19.58
N ASP A 266 4.21 8.69 -20.19
CA ASP A 266 3.87 7.28 -20.00
C ASP A 266 4.09 6.88 -18.52
N TRP A 267 3.00 6.59 -17.81
CA TRP A 267 3.00 6.24 -16.40
C TRP A 267 3.77 4.95 -16.10
N VAL A 268 3.77 3.98 -17.02
CA VAL A 268 4.54 2.75 -16.86
C VAL A 268 6.04 3.05 -16.96
N GLN A 269 6.41 3.94 -17.88
CA GLN A 269 7.79 4.40 -17.97
C GLN A 269 8.20 5.23 -16.73
N TYR A 270 7.32 6.09 -16.22
CA TYR A 270 7.56 6.84 -14.98
C TYR A 270 7.88 5.92 -13.79
N MET A 271 7.09 4.86 -13.59
CA MET A 271 7.38 3.85 -12.58
C MET A 271 8.72 3.15 -12.84
N GLN A 272 8.99 2.76 -14.09
CA GLN A 272 10.24 2.10 -14.46
C GLN A 272 11.47 2.97 -14.16
N ASP A 273 11.39 4.26 -14.45
CA ASP A 273 12.49 5.20 -14.21
C ASP A 273 12.72 5.43 -12.71
N ILE A 274 11.65 5.49 -11.89
CA ILE A 274 11.77 5.48 -10.41
C ILE A 274 12.52 4.24 -9.93
N LEU A 275 12.10 3.05 -10.39
CA LEU A 275 12.71 1.79 -9.96
C LEU A 275 14.17 1.69 -10.38
N ARG A 276 14.52 2.10 -11.60
CA ARG A 276 15.92 2.15 -12.06
C ARG A 276 16.79 3.09 -11.24
N LEU A 277 16.27 4.27 -10.87
CA LEU A 277 16.99 5.24 -10.05
C LEU A 277 17.22 4.71 -8.63
N LEU A 278 16.26 3.97 -8.06
CA LEU A 278 16.39 3.33 -6.74
C LEU A 278 17.37 2.16 -6.76
N GLY A 279 17.29 1.31 -7.79
CA GLY A 279 18.03 0.06 -7.88
C GLY A 279 17.51 -1.02 -6.92
N PRO A 280 18.05 -2.25 -7.00
CA PRO A 280 17.50 -3.42 -6.30
C PRO A 280 17.60 -3.38 -4.77
N LEU A 281 18.43 -2.51 -4.21
CA LEU A 281 18.57 -2.32 -2.75
C LEU A 281 17.91 -1.03 -2.24
N GLY A 282 17.42 -0.21 -3.17
CA GLY A 282 16.90 1.13 -2.89
C GLY A 282 15.51 1.14 -2.29
N CYS A 283 14.72 0.08 -2.48
CA CYS A 283 13.37 -0.09 -1.93
C CYS A 283 13.11 -1.53 -1.47
N ASP A 284 12.01 -1.73 -0.73
CA ASP A 284 11.68 -3.03 -0.14
C ASP A 284 10.46 -3.71 -0.78
N GLY A 285 9.84 -3.04 -1.74
CA GLY A 285 8.70 -3.53 -2.50
C GLY A 285 8.04 -2.45 -3.33
N ILE A 286 7.08 -2.88 -4.13
CA ILE A 286 6.46 -2.10 -5.20
C ILE A 286 4.94 -2.12 -4.98
N THR A 287 4.31 -0.96 -5.08
CA THR A 287 2.85 -0.86 -5.07
C THR A 287 2.35 -0.44 -6.45
N LEU A 288 1.22 -1.01 -6.88
CA LEU A 288 0.58 -0.67 -8.15
C LEU A 288 -0.92 -0.50 -7.92
N HIS A 289 -1.53 0.27 -8.81
CA HIS A 289 -2.98 0.39 -8.92
C HIS A 289 -3.45 -0.22 -10.24
N THR A 290 -4.63 -0.82 -10.24
CA THR A 290 -5.24 -1.38 -11.46
C THR A 290 -6.76 -1.39 -11.37
N TYR A 291 -7.45 -1.19 -12.48
CA TYR A 291 -8.90 -1.02 -12.51
C TYR A 291 -9.49 -1.61 -13.78
N THR A 292 -10.81 -1.73 -13.83
CA THR A 292 -11.55 -1.83 -15.10
C THR A 292 -12.33 -0.55 -15.32
N HIS A 293 -12.51 -0.12 -16.57
CA HIS A 293 -13.50 0.93 -16.91
C HIS A 293 -14.93 0.38 -16.96
N GLY A 294 -15.47 -0.01 -15.81
CA GLY A 294 -16.85 -0.49 -15.66
C GLY A 294 -17.01 -1.80 -14.89
N ALA A 295 -18.26 -2.12 -14.55
CA ALA A 295 -18.64 -3.23 -13.66
C ALA A 295 -18.74 -4.61 -14.34
N ASP A 296 -18.62 -4.70 -15.67
CA ASP A 296 -18.70 -5.99 -16.36
C ASP A 296 -17.50 -6.86 -15.95
N PRO A 297 -17.72 -8.02 -15.33
CA PRO A 297 -16.65 -8.89 -14.87
C PRO A 297 -15.80 -9.45 -16.04
N ASN A 298 -16.24 -9.36 -17.30
CA ASN A 298 -15.43 -9.75 -18.46
C ASN A 298 -14.24 -8.80 -18.69
N LEU A 299 -14.33 -7.56 -18.22
CA LEU A 299 -13.27 -6.55 -18.35
C LEU A 299 -12.01 -6.90 -17.56
N ILE A 300 -12.09 -7.80 -16.57
CA ILE A 300 -10.93 -8.33 -15.84
C ILE A 300 -9.96 -9.07 -16.79
N HIS A 301 -10.48 -9.72 -17.82
CA HIS A 301 -9.68 -10.47 -18.78
C HIS A 301 -9.59 -9.79 -20.15
N ASP A 302 -10.08 -8.55 -20.28
CA ASP A 302 -9.98 -7.81 -21.52
C ASP A 302 -8.52 -7.38 -21.77
N ALA A 303 -7.98 -7.86 -22.88
CA ALA A 303 -6.63 -7.57 -23.33
C ALA A 303 -6.56 -6.34 -24.26
N SER A 304 -7.66 -5.61 -24.44
CA SER A 304 -7.72 -4.40 -25.25
C SER A 304 -6.62 -3.41 -24.84
N LYS A 305 -6.05 -2.79 -25.87
CA LYS A 305 -4.98 -1.80 -25.77
C LYS A 305 -5.54 -0.41 -26.05
N MET A 306 -4.88 0.61 -25.53
CA MET A 306 -5.25 2.00 -25.77
C MET A 306 -4.97 2.44 -27.20
N ASN A 307 -5.46 3.64 -27.54
CA ASN A 307 -5.10 4.31 -28.78
C ASN A 307 -3.68 4.93 -28.71
N PRO A 308 -3.08 5.29 -29.85
CA PRO A 308 -1.85 6.08 -29.88
C PRO A 308 -1.94 7.37 -29.04
N PRO A 309 -0.85 7.78 -28.36
CA PRO A 309 0.51 7.21 -28.41
C PRO A 309 0.75 6.05 -27.42
N PHE A 310 -0.31 5.54 -26.77
CA PHE A 310 -0.22 4.53 -25.72
C PHE A 310 -0.66 3.13 -26.18
N GLN A 311 -0.55 2.82 -27.47
CA GLN A 311 -1.03 1.57 -28.06
C GLN A 311 -0.40 0.28 -27.49
N ASN A 312 0.66 0.41 -26.69
CA ASN A 312 1.29 -0.70 -25.99
C ASN A 312 0.72 -0.93 -24.57
N ARG A 313 -0.15 -0.04 -24.07
CA ARG A 313 -0.73 -0.07 -22.72
C ARG A 313 -2.13 -0.67 -22.75
N HIS A 314 -2.45 -1.52 -21.78
CA HIS A 314 -3.78 -2.11 -21.63
C HIS A 314 -4.77 -1.07 -21.11
N TYR A 315 -6.01 -1.21 -21.58
CA TYR A 315 -7.09 -0.31 -21.22
C TYR A 315 -7.83 -0.74 -19.96
N HIS A 316 -7.90 -2.03 -19.62
CA HIS A 316 -8.56 -2.50 -18.40
C HIS A 316 -7.56 -3.10 -17.40
N PHE A 317 -7.99 -4.13 -16.67
CA PHE A 317 -7.31 -4.69 -15.52
C PHE A 317 -5.88 -5.15 -15.83
N PHE A 318 -5.59 -5.58 -17.07
CA PHE A 318 -4.23 -5.97 -17.48
C PHE A 318 -3.21 -4.83 -17.49
N THR A 319 -3.58 -3.58 -17.16
CA THR A 319 -2.62 -2.51 -16.86
C THR A 319 -1.63 -2.91 -15.76
N TYR A 320 -2.05 -3.75 -14.79
CA TYR A 320 -1.13 -4.32 -13.81
C TYR A 320 0.01 -5.11 -14.48
N ARG A 321 -0.26 -5.81 -15.58
CA ARG A 321 0.76 -6.57 -16.33
C ARG A 321 1.76 -5.65 -17.01
N ASP A 322 1.33 -4.48 -17.47
CA ASP A 322 2.25 -3.50 -18.06
C ASP A 322 3.24 -3.00 -17.02
N PHE A 323 2.77 -2.70 -15.81
CA PHE A 323 3.65 -2.38 -14.69
C PHE A 323 4.57 -3.56 -14.32
N MET A 324 4.02 -4.77 -14.13
CA MET A 324 4.81 -5.95 -13.77
C MET A 324 5.93 -6.23 -14.79
N ASN A 325 5.64 -6.08 -16.08
CA ASN A 325 6.63 -6.26 -17.14
C ASN A 325 7.72 -5.16 -17.15
N ALA A 326 7.40 -3.97 -16.64
CA ALA A 326 8.32 -2.85 -16.57
C ALA A 326 9.29 -2.92 -15.38
N ILE A 327 9.02 -3.76 -14.38
CA ILE A 327 9.91 -3.97 -13.22
C ILE A 327 11.28 -4.49 -13.71
N PRO A 328 12.40 -3.83 -13.36
CA PRO A 328 13.75 -4.28 -13.72
C PRO A 328 14.02 -5.72 -13.27
N ALA A 329 14.75 -6.49 -14.09
CA ALA A 329 14.93 -7.92 -13.87
C ALA A 329 15.60 -8.26 -12.52
N ASP A 330 16.56 -7.45 -12.10
CA ASP A 330 17.27 -7.54 -10.81
C ASP A 330 16.40 -7.14 -9.62
N MET A 331 15.23 -6.54 -9.84
CA MET A 331 14.25 -6.16 -8.81
C MET A 331 13.07 -7.14 -8.70
N ARG A 332 12.99 -8.16 -9.57
CA ARG A 332 11.87 -9.12 -9.58
C ARG A 332 11.79 -10.04 -8.35
N HIS A 333 12.78 -9.96 -7.46
CA HIS A 333 12.77 -10.63 -6.17
C HIS A 333 11.97 -9.87 -5.10
N LEU A 334 11.66 -8.59 -5.32
CA LEU A 334 10.92 -7.75 -4.39
C LEU A 334 9.43 -8.11 -4.36
N PRO A 335 8.73 -7.91 -3.24
CA PRO A 335 7.28 -8.07 -3.18
C PRO A 335 6.54 -6.99 -3.98
N VAL A 336 5.42 -7.36 -4.59
CA VAL A 336 4.50 -6.44 -5.26
C VAL A 336 3.12 -6.50 -4.60
N TYR A 337 2.49 -5.34 -4.43
CA TYR A 337 1.17 -5.20 -3.81
C TYR A 337 0.27 -4.37 -4.73
N LEU A 338 -0.92 -4.88 -5.08
CA LEU A 338 -1.96 -4.08 -5.73
C LEU A 338 -2.76 -3.38 -4.63
N THR A 339 -2.37 -2.14 -4.34
CA THR A 339 -2.85 -1.40 -3.16
C THR A 339 -4.18 -0.71 -3.36
N GLU A 340 -4.66 -0.68 -4.61
CA GLU A 340 -5.95 -0.11 -4.96
C GLU A 340 -6.48 -0.78 -6.23
N THR A 341 -7.75 -1.20 -6.19
CA THR A 341 -8.49 -1.70 -7.34
C THR A 341 -9.98 -1.51 -7.18
N ASP A 342 -10.67 -1.19 -8.27
CA ASP A 342 -12.12 -1.15 -8.40
C ASP A 342 -12.53 -1.12 -9.90
N GLN A 343 -13.80 -0.82 -10.14
CA GLN A 343 -14.43 -0.78 -11.46
C GLN A 343 -14.42 0.63 -12.13
N ASP A 344 -13.60 1.56 -11.64
CA ASP A 344 -13.42 2.97 -12.04
C ASP A 344 -14.72 3.80 -12.07
N VAL A 345 -15.79 3.23 -11.55
CA VAL A 345 -17.09 3.85 -11.35
C VAL A 345 -17.56 3.45 -9.95
N PRO A 346 -18.49 4.20 -9.33
CA PRO A 346 -19.08 3.80 -8.06
C PRO A 346 -19.50 2.33 -8.10
N TRP A 347 -19.19 1.57 -7.05
CA TRP A 347 -19.53 0.14 -6.99
C TRP A 347 -21.00 -0.09 -7.34
N LEU A 348 -21.21 -0.97 -8.33
CA LEU A 348 -22.53 -1.44 -8.68
C LEU A 348 -22.94 -2.39 -7.56
N ASP A 349 -24.06 -2.09 -6.89
CA ASP A 349 -24.54 -2.89 -5.76
C ASP A 349 -25.16 -4.22 -6.23
N GLN A 350 -24.34 -5.07 -6.82
CA GLN A 350 -24.70 -6.37 -7.37
C GLN A 350 -23.53 -7.33 -7.19
N ASN A 351 -23.84 -8.61 -6.99
CA ASN A 351 -22.84 -9.67 -7.08
C ASN A 351 -22.60 -10.00 -8.56
N THR A 352 -21.83 -9.16 -9.25
CA THR A 352 -21.55 -9.33 -10.68
C THR A 352 -20.53 -10.43 -10.95
N GLY A 353 -19.75 -10.83 -9.94
CA GLY A 353 -18.61 -11.72 -10.09
C GLY A 353 -17.32 -10.98 -10.45
N TRP A 354 -17.33 -9.64 -10.41
CA TRP A 354 -16.14 -8.83 -10.69
C TRP A 354 -15.06 -9.08 -9.65
N VAL A 355 -15.42 -9.05 -8.36
CA VAL A 355 -14.46 -9.25 -7.25
C VAL A 355 -13.90 -10.66 -7.28
N GLN A 356 -14.75 -11.67 -7.47
CA GLN A 356 -14.33 -13.05 -7.67
C GLN A 356 -13.30 -13.19 -8.79
N ARG A 357 -13.56 -12.63 -9.98
CA ARG A 357 -12.67 -12.74 -11.13
C ARG A 357 -11.37 -11.98 -10.93
N ALA A 358 -11.39 -10.79 -10.34
CA ALA A 358 -10.18 -10.04 -10.04
C ALA A 358 -9.21 -10.84 -9.15
N TYR A 359 -9.72 -11.45 -8.07
CA TYR A 359 -8.89 -12.31 -7.22
C TYR A 359 -8.43 -13.59 -7.92
N ALA A 360 -9.29 -14.23 -8.71
CA ALA A 360 -8.95 -15.43 -9.47
C ALA A 360 -7.85 -15.16 -10.49
N GLU A 361 -7.87 -14.00 -11.16
CA GLU A 361 -6.87 -13.54 -12.12
C GLU A 361 -5.50 -13.34 -11.47
N ILE A 362 -5.42 -12.64 -10.33
CA ILE A 362 -4.14 -12.45 -9.63
C ILE A 362 -3.60 -13.78 -9.07
N ASN A 363 -4.49 -14.66 -8.59
CA ASN A 363 -4.08 -16.01 -8.21
C ASN A 363 -3.53 -16.79 -9.41
N TRP A 364 -4.21 -16.76 -10.56
CA TRP A 364 -3.75 -17.40 -11.79
C TRP A 364 -2.38 -16.86 -12.21
N TRP A 365 -2.18 -15.54 -12.18
CA TRP A 365 -0.89 -14.90 -12.47
C TRP A 365 0.21 -15.46 -11.56
N ASN A 366 -0.05 -15.56 -10.26
CA ASN A 366 0.88 -16.09 -9.27
C ASN A 366 1.22 -17.57 -9.47
N GLN A 367 0.33 -18.36 -10.09
CA GLN A 367 0.60 -19.77 -10.37
C GLN A 367 1.48 -19.97 -11.61
N GLN A 368 1.59 -18.97 -12.50
CA GLN A 368 2.41 -19.10 -13.69
C GLN A 368 3.90 -19.15 -13.34
N ARG A 369 4.63 -20.03 -14.03
CA ARG A 369 6.07 -20.20 -13.83
C ARG A 369 6.82 -18.96 -14.30
N GLY A 370 7.69 -18.42 -13.45
CA GLY A 370 8.54 -17.28 -13.78
C GLY A 370 7.89 -15.92 -13.56
N ASN A 371 6.60 -15.86 -13.23
CA ASN A 371 5.96 -14.62 -12.82
C ASN A 371 6.44 -14.21 -11.43
N GLN A 372 6.78 -12.92 -11.28
CA GLN A 372 6.95 -12.30 -9.97
C GLN A 372 5.58 -12.26 -9.27
N GLN A 373 5.56 -12.68 -8.00
CA GLN A 373 4.31 -12.84 -7.27
C GLN A 373 3.79 -11.52 -6.72
N ILE A 374 2.47 -11.34 -6.86
CA ILE A 374 1.70 -10.26 -6.25
C ILE A 374 1.15 -10.77 -4.92
N ARG A 375 1.40 -10.06 -3.82
CA ARG A 375 1.08 -10.50 -2.45
C ARG A 375 -0.27 -10.03 -1.94
N ALA A 376 -0.84 -8.98 -2.52
CA ALA A 376 -2.13 -8.42 -2.15
C ALA A 376 -2.88 -7.86 -3.36
N LEU A 377 -4.21 -7.97 -3.33
CA LEU A 377 -5.14 -7.21 -4.16
C LEU A 377 -6.18 -6.56 -3.24
N ILE A 378 -6.11 -5.23 -3.14
CA ILE A 378 -6.83 -4.43 -2.14
C ILE A 378 -7.98 -3.66 -2.81
N LEU A 379 -9.22 -3.98 -2.44
CA LEU A 379 -10.42 -3.33 -3.00
C LEU A 379 -10.60 -1.92 -2.44
N TYR A 380 -10.89 -0.96 -3.31
CA TYR A 380 -11.18 0.43 -2.97
C TYR A 380 -12.69 0.72 -3.01
N ARG A 381 -13.37 1.13 -1.93
CA ARG A 381 -12.90 1.22 -0.55
C ARG A 381 -14.01 0.89 0.45
N TRP A 382 -13.64 0.51 1.67
CA TRP A 382 -14.64 0.03 2.63
C TRP A 382 -15.64 1.11 3.12
N PRO A 383 -15.21 2.16 3.83
CA PRO A 383 -16.11 3.00 4.63
C PRO A 383 -16.96 3.96 3.79
N ASN A 384 -18.16 4.29 4.30
CA ASN A 384 -19.08 5.26 3.69
C ASN A 384 -18.63 6.72 3.80
N ILE A 385 -17.53 7.05 3.11
CA ILE A 385 -16.92 8.38 3.09
C ILE A 385 -16.64 8.87 1.66
N ASP A 386 -16.89 8.06 0.63
CA ASP A 386 -16.96 8.48 -0.77
C ASP A 386 -17.90 7.54 -1.57
N ARG A 387 -18.09 7.83 -2.85
CA ARG A 387 -18.97 7.05 -3.73
C ARG A 387 -18.43 5.65 -4.12
N TRP A 388 -17.18 5.32 -3.81
CA TRP A 388 -16.62 3.95 -3.94
C TRP A 388 -16.74 3.14 -2.65
N VAL A 389 -17.64 3.55 -1.74
CA VAL A 389 -18.05 2.79 -0.56
C VAL A 389 -18.47 1.35 -0.90
N ILE A 390 -17.97 0.39 -0.13
CA ILE A 390 -18.39 -1.03 -0.13
C ILE A 390 -19.33 -1.33 1.05
N GLU A 391 -19.16 -0.66 2.20
CA GLU A 391 -19.91 -0.91 3.44
C GLU A 391 -21.44 -0.94 3.24
N THR A 392 -21.95 -0.11 2.33
CA THR A 392 -23.39 0.03 2.02
C THR A 392 -23.82 -0.76 0.77
N LYS A 393 -22.96 -1.67 0.26
CA LYS A 393 -23.16 -2.40 -1.00
C LYS A 393 -23.26 -3.92 -0.76
N PRO A 394 -24.40 -4.43 -0.27
CA PRO A 394 -24.59 -5.86 -0.01
C PRO A 394 -24.25 -6.76 -1.21
N GLY A 395 -24.46 -6.32 -2.45
CA GLY A 395 -24.09 -7.06 -3.66
C GLY A 395 -22.59 -7.26 -3.80
N VAL A 396 -21.79 -6.21 -3.57
CA VAL A 396 -20.32 -6.28 -3.59
C VAL A 396 -19.79 -7.09 -2.40
N ILE A 397 -20.39 -6.93 -1.22
CA ILE A 397 -20.05 -7.75 -0.04
C ILE A 397 -20.32 -9.24 -0.33
N ALA A 398 -21.42 -9.58 -1.01
CA ALA A 398 -21.71 -10.95 -1.41
C ALA A 398 -20.69 -11.49 -2.43
N ASP A 399 -20.27 -10.67 -3.40
CA ASP A 399 -19.20 -11.02 -4.36
C ASP A 399 -17.86 -11.28 -3.64
N PHE A 400 -17.49 -10.40 -2.70
CA PHE A 400 -16.28 -10.58 -1.90
C PHE A 400 -16.33 -11.84 -1.01
N ARG A 401 -17.48 -12.13 -0.38
CA ARG A 401 -17.69 -13.39 0.36
C ARG A 401 -17.54 -14.63 -0.53
N ALA A 402 -18.02 -14.57 -1.77
CA ALA A 402 -17.83 -15.66 -2.73
C ALA A 402 -16.35 -15.81 -3.14
N ALA A 403 -15.61 -14.71 -3.32
CA ALA A 403 -14.16 -14.75 -3.53
C ALA A 403 -13.43 -15.37 -2.33
N LEU A 404 -13.84 -15.02 -1.11
CA LEU A 404 -13.37 -15.60 0.15
C LEU A 404 -13.75 -17.08 0.34
N ALA A 405 -14.53 -17.72 -0.54
CA ALA A 405 -14.61 -19.18 -0.56
C ALA A 405 -13.36 -19.85 -1.18
N ASN A 406 -12.44 -19.03 -1.72
CA ASN A 406 -11.11 -19.26 -2.34
C ASN A 406 -10.15 -20.29 -1.75
N ASP A 407 -8.86 -20.27 -2.09
CA ASP A 407 -7.72 -20.35 -1.14
C ASP A 407 -6.55 -19.62 -1.77
N TYR A 408 -6.84 -18.38 -2.17
CA TYR A 408 -5.92 -17.58 -2.95
C TYR A 408 -4.83 -17.01 -2.06
N ARG A 409 -3.62 -17.54 -2.27
CA ARG A 409 -2.41 -17.18 -1.53
C ARG A 409 -1.28 -16.88 -2.49
N TRP A 410 -0.40 -15.98 -2.08
CA TRP A 410 0.94 -15.99 -2.67
C TRP A 410 1.74 -17.14 -2.05
N ARG A 411 2.76 -17.60 -2.78
CA ARG A 411 3.61 -18.69 -2.29
C ARG A 411 4.74 -18.03 -1.55
N GLU A 412 4.90 -18.36 -0.28
CA GLU A 412 6.11 -17.99 0.42
C GLU A 412 7.28 -18.55 -0.37
N SER A 413 8.22 -17.69 -0.74
CA SER A 413 9.51 -18.17 -1.20
C SER A 413 9.99 -19.10 -0.11
N ALA A 414 10.22 -20.38 -0.44
CA ALA A 414 11.03 -21.22 0.41
C ALA A 414 12.23 -20.36 0.80
N PRO A 415 12.59 -20.27 2.10
CA PRO A 415 13.69 -19.42 2.54
C PRO A 415 14.81 -19.64 1.55
N PRO A 416 15.40 -18.57 0.95
CA PRO A 416 16.49 -18.77 0.02
C PRO A 416 17.40 -19.78 0.70
N ALA A 417 17.78 -20.82 -0.05
CA ALA A 417 18.76 -21.75 0.44
C ALA A 417 20.02 -20.91 0.66
N ASN A 418 20.13 -20.27 1.83
CA ASN A 418 21.37 -19.93 2.47
C ASN A 418 22.02 -21.29 2.51
N SER A 419 22.85 -21.57 1.50
CA SER A 419 23.35 -22.90 1.26
C SER A 419 24.05 -23.28 2.53
N PHE A 420 23.46 -24.18 3.31
CA PHE A 420 24.09 -24.58 4.54
C PHE A 420 25.47 -25.13 4.14
N GLN A 421 26.52 -24.71 4.83
CA GLN A 421 27.84 -25.20 4.48
C GLN A 421 27.97 -26.66 4.93
N PRO A 422 28.69 -27.53 4.21
CA PRO A 422 29.06 -28.84 4.74
C PRO A 422 29.71 -28.68 6.13
N GLY A 423 29.23 -29.45 7.11
CA GLY A 423 29.65 -29.39 8.51
C GLY A 423 28.87 -28.39 9.37
N GLN A 424 28.01 -27.54 8.80
CA GLN A 424 27.16 -26.64 9.57
C GLN A 424 26.16 -27.44 10.42
N GLU A 425 26.06 -27.10 11.71
CA GLU A 425 24.97 -27.58 12.56
C GLU A 425 23.71 -26.73 12.35
N VAL A 426 22.59 -27.40 12.18
CA VAL A 426 21.25 -26.81 12.11
C VAL A 426 20.33 -27.48 13.14
N GLU A 427 19.33 -26.76 13.62
CA GLU A 427 18.40 -27.27 14.63
C GLU A 427 17.00 -27.44 14.01
N THR A 428 16.35 -28.56 14.28
CA THR A 428 14.98 -28.82 13.83
C THR A 428 13.98 -28.02 14.65
N THR A 429 13.07 -27.29 14.02
CA THR A 429 12.01 -26.54 14.71
C THR A 429 10.78 -27.38 15.03
N ASP A 430 10.64 -28.55 14.41
CA ASP A 430 9.55 -29.50 14.60
C ASP A 430 10.09 -30.95 14.47
N SER A 431 9.23 -31.95 14.59
CA SER A 431 9.52 -33.36 14.32
C SER A 431 9.78 -33.58 12.82
N VAL A 432 10.98 -34.04 12.47
CA VAL A 432 11.43 -34.23 11.09
C VAL A 432 11.67 -35.71 10.79
N ASN A 433 10.98 -36.23 9.77
CA ASN A 433 11.24 -37.57 9.24
C ASN A 433 12.51 -37.56 8.37
N LEU A 434 13.57 -38.21 8.85
CA LEU A 434 14.81 -38.40 8.10
C LEU A 434 14.66 -39.59 7.17
N ARG A 435 14.90 -39.38 5.88
CA ARG A 435 14.61 -40.34 4.81
C ARG A 435 15.84 -40.87 4.10
N ARG A 436 15.75 -42.08 3.53
CA ARG A 436 16.84 -42.70 2.74
C ARG A 436 17.14 -41.92 1.47
N SER A 437 16.13 -41.26 0.91
CA SER A 437 16.22 -40.52 -0.35
C SER A 437 15.31 -39.30 -0.34
N PRO A 438 15.65 -38.21 -1.05
CA PRO A 438 14.84 -36.98 -1.04
C PRO A 438 13.45 -37.22 -1.65
N GLY A 439 12.43 -36.58 -1.10
CA GLY A 439 11.02 -36.73 -1.45
C GLY A 439 10.21 -37.46 -0.39
N TYR A 440 8.89 -37.29 -0.41
CA TYR A 440 7.94 -37.95 0.49
C TYR A 440 6.78 -38.65 -0.23
N LEU A 441 6.55 -38.37 -1.52
CA LEU A 441 5.48 -38.99 -2.30
C LEU A 441 5.94 -40.34 -2.89
N ASN A 442 5.04 -41.33 -2.89
CA ASN A 442 5.25 -42.66 -3.49
C ASN A 442 6.52 -43.39 -2.98
N LYS A 443 6.85 -43.22 -1.69
CA LYS A 443 8.00 -43.85 -1.04
C LYS A 443 7.63 -45.20 -0.41
N PRO A 444 8.56 -46.17 -0.36
CA PRO A 444 8.32 -47.41 0.37
C PRO A 444 8.16 -47.14 1.88
N ALA A 445 7.45 -48.04 2.57
CA ALA A 445 7.15 -47.88 4.01
C ALA A 445 8.40 -47.75 4.90
N ASN A 446 9.56 -48.22 4.44
CA ASN A 446 10.84 -48.17 5.14
C ASN A 446 11.77 -47.01 4.70
N ASP A 447 11.25 -46.03 3.96
CA ASP A 447 12.02 -44.86 3.52
C ASP A 447 12.35 -43.91 4.68
N VAL A 448 11.48 -43.81 5.68
CA VAL A 448 11.79 -43.10 6.92
C VAL A 448 12.75 -43.96 7.73
N VAL A 449 13.97 -43.46 7.93
CA VAL A 449 15.04 -44.13 8.70
C VAL A 449 14.88 -43.86 10.18
N VAL A 450 14.58 -42.60 10.53
CA VAL A 450 14.37 -42.14 11.89
C VAL A 450 13.58 -40.83 11.89
N THR A 451 12.82 -40.57 12.94
CA THR A 451 12.19 -39.28 13.17
C THR A 451 13.02 -38.51 14.21
N ALA A 452 13.55 -37.36 13.82
CA ALA A 452 14.27 -36.45 14.71
C ALA A 452 13.24 -35.52 15.39
N PRO A 453 13.14 -35.50 16.74
CA PRO A 453 12.21 -34.61 17.43
C PRO A 453 12.62 -33.14 17.30
N ALA A 454 11.70 -32.21 17.55
CA ALA A 454 12.00 -30.78 17.65
C ALA A 454 13.17 -30.50 18.62
N GLY A 455 14.02 -29.52 18.30
CA GLY A 455 15.26 -29.22 19.01
C GLY A 455 16.44 -30.16 18.70
N SER A 456 16.29 -31.11 17.78
CA SER A 456 17.39 -31.97 17.34
C SER A 456 18.42 -31.21 16.52
N ARG A 457 19.70 -31.46 16.79
CA ARG A 457 20.80 -30.93 15.98
C ARG A 457 21.16 -31.90 14.85
N LEU A 458 21.25 -31.35 13.64
CA LEU A 458 21.63 -32.06 12.42
C LEU A 458 22.87 -31.40 11.83
N ALA A 459 23.87 -32.19 11.44
CA ALA A 459 25.02 -31.69 10.71
C ALA A 459 24.79 -31.81 9.21
N ILE A 460 25.04 -30.75 8.46
CA ILE A 460 24.86 -30.71 7.00
C ILE A 460 25.99 -31.47 6.33
N LEU A 461 25.69 -32.41 5.44
CA LEU A 461 26.69 -33.23 4.75
C LEU A 461 27.05 -32.67 3.37
N SER A 462 26.12 -32.01 2.70
CA SER A 462 26.28 -31.41 1.37
C SER A 462 25.81 -29.97 1.37
N GLY A 463 26.60 -29.08 0.76
CA GLY A 463 26.23 -27.67 0.57
C GLY A 463 25.24 -27.44 -0.56
N THR A 464 24.90 -28.49 -1.30
CA THR A 464 23.92 -28.44 -2.38
C THR A 464 22.67 -29.23 -1.96
N PRO A 465 21.52 -28.57 -1.79
CA PRO A 465 20.26 -29.25 -1.53
C PRO A 465 19.70 -29.89 -2.81
N THR A 466 18.72 -30.79 -2.64
CA THR A 466 17.96 -31.37 -3.73
C THR A 466 16.50 -30.95 -3.65
N ASN A 467 15.95 -30.41 -4.74
CA ASN A 467 14.53 -30.10 -4.84
C ASN A 467 13.75 -31.34 -5.26
N ARG A 468 12.75 -31.76 -4.47
CA ARG A 468 11.87 -32.90 -4.75
C ARG A 468 10.53 -32.71 -4.06
N ASP A 469 9.44 -33.03 -4.75
CA ASP A 469 8.07 -32.94 -4.22
C ASP A 469 7.72 -31.55 -3.67
N ASN A 470 8.15 -30.49 -4.39
CA ASN A 470 8.01 -29.08 -4.01
C ASN A 470 8.66 -28.70 -2.67
N LEU A 471 9.57 -29.52 -2.15
CA LEU A 471 10.35 -29.26 -0.94
C LEU A 471 11.85 -29.23 -1.24
N VAL A 472 12.59 -28.49 -0.41
CA VAL A 472 14.05 -28.48 -0.39
C VAL A 472 14.53 -29.56 0.56
N TRP A 473 15.35 -30.48 0.07
CA TRP A 473 15.89 -31.60 0.85
C TRP A 473 17.40 -31.44 1.08
N TRP A 474 17.80 -31.62 2.33
CA TRP A 474 19.19 -31.53 2.77
C TRP A 474 19.71 -32.90 3.15
N ASN A 475 20.91 -33.23 2.69
CA ASN A 475 21.63 -34.40 3.19
C ASN A 475 22.26 -34.04 4.53
N VAL A 476 21.89 -34.79 5.57
CA VAL A 476 22.22 -34.48 6.96
C VAL A 476 22.73 -35.72 7.69
N ARG A 477 23.52 -35.48 8.74
CA ARG A 477 23.90 -36.46 9.75
C ARG A 477 23.20 -36.13 11.06
N PHE A 478 22.47 -37.10 11.60
CA PHE A 478 21.86 -37.02 12.90
C PHE A 478 22.57 -37.93 13.89
N SER A 479 23.11 -37.33 14.95
CA SER A 479 23.82 -38.06 16.02
C SER A 479 22.94 -38.12 17.27
N ARG A 480 22.82 -39.31 17.85
CA ARG A 480 22.11 -39.54 19.11
C ARG A 480 23.06 -40.14 20.16
N PRO A 481 22.92 -39.80 21.45
CA PRO A 481 23.71 -40.42 22.50
C PRO A 481 23.57 -41.94 22.45
N ASN A 482 24.69 -42.67 22.55
CA ASN A 482 24.74 -44.13 22.57
C ASN A 482 24.13 -44.84 21.34
N GLN A 483 24.03 -44.17 20.19
CA GLN A 483 23.59 -44.77 18.93
C GLN A 483 24.52 -44.35 17.79
N ALA A 484 24.59 -45.18 16.75
CA ALA A 484 25.30 -44.83 15.52
C ALA A 484 24.65 -43.60 14.88
N ALA A 485 25.49 -42.70 14.34
CA ALA A 485 25.02 -41.57 13.57
C ALA A 485 24.30 -42.06 12.29
N VAL A 486 23.24 -41.36 11.91
CA VAL A 486 22.42 -41.68 10.74
C VAL A 486 22.58 -40.60 9.69
N ASP A 487 23.06 -40.99 8.51
CA ASP A 487 23.10 -40.14 7.32
C ASP A 487 21.82 -40.33 6.52
N ALA A 488 21.11 -39.24 6.25
CA ALA A 488 19.78 -39.28 5.66
C ALA A 488 19.43 -37.94 4.98
N TRP A 489 18.20 -37.82 4.50
CA TRP A 489 17.64 -36.63 3.89
C TRP A 489 16.54 -36.03 4.78
N ALA A 490 16.65 -34.73 5.05
CA ALA A 490 15.66 -33.95 5.79
C ALA A 490 15.01 -32.90 4.88
N ALA A 491 13.69 -32.75 4.95
CA ALA A 491 13.03 -31.62 4.31
C ALA A 491 13.27 -30.34 5.14
N GLN A 492 13.54 -29.22 4.47
CA GLN A 492 13.73 -27.92 5.12
C GLN A 492 12.44 -27.38 5.73
N THR A 493 11.31 -27.69 5.10
CA THR A 493 9.95 -27.28 5.50
C THR A 493 9.01 -28.48 5.40
N ALA A 494 7.86 -28.41 6.08
CA ALA A 494 6.85 -29.45 5.96
C ALA A 494 6.05 -29.25 4.65
N PRO A 495 5.35 -30.29 4.15
CA PRO A 495 4.49 -30.15 2.96
C PRO A 495 3.39 -29.09 3.09
N ASN A 496 3.02 -28.72 4.31
CA ASN A 496 1.99 -27.72 4.65
C ASN A 496 2.56 -26.34 5.03
N GLY A 497 3.88 -26.13 4.87
CA GLY A 497 4.59 -24.91 5.28
C GLY A 497 5.28 -25.11 6.61
#